data_AF-A0A8B9HKY2-F1
#
_entry.id   AF-A0A8B9HKY2-F1
#
_cell.length_a   1.000
_cell.length_b   1.000
_cell.length_c   1.000
_cell.angle_alpha   90.00
_cell.angle_beta   90.00
_cell.angle_gamma   90.00
#
_symmetry.space_group_name_H-M   'P 1'
#
loop_
_entity.id
_entity.type
_entity.pdbx_description
1 polymer ?
#
loop_
_entity_poly.entity_id
_entity_poly.type
_entity_poly.pdbx_seq_one_letter_code
_entity_poly.pdbx_strand_id
1 'polypeptide(L)'
;MKGRILIETLFQGEVFHSNKGNGFKCHCMSESHQRQLLLASEDPNQFMSYFSEEFKSDFLELLRRRFGTKRVHNNIVYNEYISHREHVHMNSTQWETLTDFTKWLGREGFCKVDETPKGWYIQYIDRDPETIRRQEELEKKKKQDLDDEERSAKFIEEQVRRGREGKEPEEEPVFTELKRESEEEKVAFNLGGSSSSSLGPSKPSSSLGPSALKAAAASVKRKDPSHSSDSKDKKKKSALDEIMEMEEQKKKSVRSDNWLRPDIVVKVITKRLGDKYHKKKAVIREVQNKYTAVVKMVDSGDKLKLDQSHVETIIPAPGKRVIILNGQYRDAEAILEGINEKKFSGTLLLDSGPMKGKRVEGIPYEDFSKMA
;
A
#
# COMPACT_ATOMS: atom_id res chain seq x y z
N MET A 1 4.73 34.66 25.25
CA MET A 1 5.70 34.07 26.21
C MET A 1 5.47 32.56 26.41
N LYS A 2 5.57 31.73 25.36
CA LYS A 2 5.51 30.26 25.47
C LYS A 2 6.44 29.56 24.46
N GLY A 3 7.60 30.18 24.19
CA GLY A 3 8.62 29.66 23.26
C GLY A 3 9.97 29.40 23.93
N ARG A 4 10.03 29.31 25.27
CA ARG A 4 11.30 29.20 26.02
C ARG A 4 11.33 28.14 27.13
N ILE A 5 10.30 27.30 27.28
CA ILE A 5 10.24 26.28 28.36
C ILE A 5 10.31 24.85 27.79
N LEU A 6 11.12 24.64 26.74
CA LEU A 6 11.35 23.29 26.19
C LEU A 6 12.82 23.02 25.87
N ILE A 7 13.72 23.80 26.47
CA ILE A 7 15.18 23.64 26.30
C ILE A 7 15.87 23.21 27.61
N GLU A 8 15.16 23.18 28.74
CA GLU A 8 15.80 23.10 30.07
C GLU A 8 15.43 21.85 30.89
N THR A 9 15.21 20.70 30.25
CA THR A 9 15.03 19.42 30.99
C THR A 9 15.83 18.28 30.37
N LEU A 10 17.01 18.60 29.83
CA LEU A 10 17.93 17.61 29.24
C LEU A 10 19.37 17.72 29.76
N PHE A 11 19.60 18.43 30.87
CA PHE A 11 20.93 18.52 31.48
C PHE A 11 20.84 18.47 33.01
N GLN A 12 20.91 17.26 33.58
CA GLN A 12 21.76 17.00 34.76
C GLN A 12 21.87 15.50 35.08
N GLY A 13 23.08 14.96 34.81
CA GLY A 13 23.74 13.83 35.48
C GLY A 13 23.57 12.44 34.83
N GLU A 14 24.59 11.62 34.59
CA GLU A 14 26.05 11.75 34.65
C GLU A 14 26.67 10.64 33.77
N VAL A 15 27.67 11.06 32.99
CA VAL A 15 28.94 10.38 32.64
C VAL A 15 28.91 8.91 32.17
N PHE A 16 29.02 8.72 30.85
CA PHE A 16 30.05 7.84 30.28
C PHE A 16 30.66 8.48 29.03
N HIS A 17 31.98 8.63 29.05
CA HIS A 17 32.77 9.38 28.07
C HIS A 17 32.82 8.73 26.67
N SER A 18 32.76 9.60 25.67
CA SER A 18 33.71 9.73 24.55
C SER A 18 33.15 9.62 23.12
N ASN A 19 33.28 10.73 22.39
CA ASN A 19 33.50 10.84 20.95
C ASN A 19 32.35 10.65 19.93
N LYS A 20 31.11 11.08 20.26
CA LYS A 20 29.99 11.15 19.28
C LYS A 20 29.31 12.53 19.12
N GLY A 21 29.92 13.60 19.63
CA GLY A 21 29.33 14.95 19.56
C GLY A 21 29.50 15.66 18.20
N ASN A 22 30.64 15.49 17.54
CA ASN A 22 31.00 16.34 16.39
C ASN A 22 30.47 15.83 15.04
N GLY A 23 30.31 14.53 14.85
CA GLY A 23 29.88 13.95 13.56
C GLY A 23 28.41 14.20 13.24
N PHE A 24 27.54 14.06 14.24
CA PHE A 24 26.10 14.32 14.10
C PHE A 24 25.83 15.82 13.86
N LYS A 25 26.58 16.69 14.55
CA LYS A 25 26.49 18.15 14.37
C LYS A 25 27.02 18.60 13.00
N CYS A 26 28.05 17.92 12.47
CA CYS A 26 28.61 18.21 11.15
C CYS A 26 27.75 17.65 10.00
N HIS A 27 27.02 16.54 10.22
CA HIS A 27 26.01 16.01 9.28
C HIS A 27 24.75 16.88 9.24
N CYS A 28 24.19 17.26 10.39
CA CYS A 28 23.01 18.13 10.44
C CYS A 28 23.28 19.56 9.95
N MET A 29 24.53 20.03 9.99
CA MET A 29 24.96 21.32 9.41
C MET A 29 25.67 21.18 8.06
N SER A 30 25.70 19.98 7.46
CA SER A 30 26.28 19.77 6.12
C SER A 30 25.38 20.42 5.07
N GLU A 31 25.96 21.21 4.17
CA GLU A 31 25.24 21.86 3.06
C GLU A 31 24.38 20.87 2.25
N SER A 32 24.81 19.61 2.10
CA SER A 32 24.02 18.58 1.39
C SER A 32 22.76 18.16 2.14
N HIS A 33 22.84 18.01 3.46
CA HIS A 33 21.69 17.74 4.32
C HIS A 33 20.83 19.00 4.47
N GLN A 34 21.45 20.17 4.62
CA GLN A 34 20.76 21.45 4.64
C GLN A 34 20.03 21.73 3.33
N ARG A 35 20.57 21.29 2.18
CA ARG A 35 19.97 21.44 0.83
C ARG A 35 18.92 20.39 0.54
N GLN A 36 19.06 19.15 1.03
CA GLN A 36 17.98 18.15 1.00
C GLN A 36 16.85 18.54 1.95
N LEU A 37 17.17 19.09 3.12
CA LEU A 37 16.21 19.71 4.00
C LEU A 37 15.62 20.95 3.33
N LEU A 38 16.40 21.75 2.58
CA LEU A 38 15.91 22.92 1.86
C LEU A 38 14.93 22.53 0.75
N LEU A 39 15.27 21.55 -0.08
CA LEU A 39 14.42 20.99 -1.16
C LEU A 39 13.18 20.26 -0.63
N ALA A 40 13.26 19.62 0.54
CA ALA A 40 12.09 19.06 1.24
C ALA A 40 11.30 20.14 2.02
N SER A 41 11.96 21.25 2.38
CA SER A 41 11.36 22.42 3.03
C SER A 41 10.86 23.47 2.03
N GLU A 42 11.14 23.28 0.74
CA GLU A 42 10.70 24.19 -0.31
C GLU A 42 9.18 24.13 -0.44
N ASP A 43 8.54 22.99 -0.09
CA ASP A 43 7.11 22.92 0.28
C ASP A 43 6.75 21.61 1.03
N PRO A 44 7.02 21.49 2.35
CA PRO A 44 6.61 20.31 3.13
C PRO A 44 5.09 20.17 3.16
N ASN A 45 4.38 21.29 3.00
CA ASN A 45 2.93 21.32 2.87
C ASN A 45 2.45 20.68 1.56
N GLN A 46 3.20 20.74 0.46
CA GLN A 46 2.77 20.17 -0.82
C GLN A 46 2.86 18.64 -0.80
N PHE A 47 3.95 18.09 -0.24
CA PHE A 47 4.06 16.64 -0.03
C PHE A 47 3.02 16.14 0.98
N MET A 48 2.81 16.85 2.09
CA MET A 48 1.77 16.52 3.06
C MET A 48 0.38 16.51 2.43
N SER A 49 0.10 17.47 1.53
CA SER A 49 -1.17 17.57 0.81
C SER A 49 -1.37 16.39 -0.14
N TYR A 50 -0.33 15.98 -0.88
CA TYR A 50 -0.40 14.83 -1.78
C TYR A 50 -0.71 13.52 -1.02
N PHE A 51 0.03 13.24 0.06
CA PHE A 51 -0.21 12.03 0.87
C PHE A 51 -1.57 12.07 1.58
N SER A 52 -2.03 13.26 1.99
CA SER A 52 -3.34 13.42 2.61
C SER A 52 -4.47 13.20 1.61
N GLU A 53 -4.31 13.63 0.36
CA GLU A 53 -5.27 13.38 -0.72
C GLU A 53 -5.34 11.90 -1.11
N GLU A 54 -4.21 11.21 -1.27
CA GLU A 54 -4.20 9.76 -1.52
C GLU A 54 -4.84 8.99 -0.36
N PHE A 55 -4.43 9.27 0.87
CA PHE A 55 -5.01 8.63 2.05
C PHE A 55 -6.53 8.84 2.12
N LYS A 56 -7.01 10.07 1.88
CA LYS A 56 -8.43 10.41 1.86
C LYS A 56 -9.17 9.64 0.76
N SER A 57 -8.62 9.62 -0.46
CA SER A 57 -9.23 8.96 -1.61
C SER A 57 -9.39 7.46 -1.36
N ASP A 58 -8.33 6.79 -0.95
CA ASP A 58 -8.34 5.34 -0.71
C ASP A 58 -9.23 4.97 0.48
N PHE A 59 -9.23 5.79 1.54
CA PHE A 59 -10.10 5.56 2.70
C PHE A 59 -11.57 5.70 2.32
N LEU A 60 -11.94 6.72 1.53
CA LEU A 60 -13.31 6.91 1.04
C LEU A 60 -13.70 5.80 0.04
N GLU A 61 -12.79 5.36 -0.82
CA GLU A 61 -13.03 4.25 -1.74
C GLU A 61 -13.31 2.96 -0.97
N LEU A 62 -12.49 2.64 0.04
CA LEU A 62 -12.70 1.48 0.90
C LEU A 62 -14.06 1.55 1.61
N LEU A 63 -14.39 2.73 2.15
CA LEU A 63 -15.65 2.97 2.84
C LEU A 63 -16.84 2.78 1.90
N ARG A 64 -16.79 3.35 0.69
CA ARG A 64 -17.83 3.20 -0.34
C ARG A 64 -17.97 1.76 -0.82
N ARG A 65 -16.86 1.06 -1.07
CA ARG A 65 -16.84 -0.28 -1.66
C ARG A 65 -17.29 -1.37 -0.69
N ARG A 66 -16.87 -1.31 0.58
CA ARG A 66 -17.15 -2.36 1.58
C ARG A 66 -18.39 -2.07 2.41
N PHE A 67 -18.53 -0.84 2.89
CA PHE A 67 -19.51 -0.49 3.92
C PHE A 67 -20.70 0.31 3.36
N GLY A 68 -20.51 1.00 2.23
CA GLY A 68 -21.53 1.83 1.59
C GLY A 68 -22.02 2.90 2.57
N THR A 69 -23.34 3.06 2.70
CA THR A 69 -23.96 4.03 3.62
C THR A 69 -24.29 3.46 4.99
N LYS A 70 -23.71 2.31 5.39
CA LYS A 70 -23.91 1.77 6.73
C LYS A 70 -23.08 2.54 7.76
N ARG A 71 -23.65 2.69 8.96
CA ARG A 71 -22.92 3.22 10.12
C ARG A 71 -21.94 2.16 10.63
N VAL A 72 -20.65 2.49 10.64
CA VAL A 72 -19.57 1.57 11.01
C VAL A 72 -18.59 2.22 11.98
N HIS A 73 -17.95 1.40 12.82
CA HIS A 73 -16.98 1.91 13.78
C HIS A 73 -15.67 2.27 13.07
N ASN A 74 -15.12 3.45 13.33
CA ASN A 74 -14.00 3.99 12.56
C ASN A 74 -12.74 3.10 12.63
N ASN A 75 -12.42 2.53 13.80
CA ASN A 75 -11.27 1.62 13.92
C ASN A 75 -11.39 0.38 13.05
N ILE A 76 -12.61 -0.10 12.74
CA ILE A 76 -12.78 -1.28 11.88
C ILE A 76 -12.36 -0.93 10.46
N VAL A 77 -12.82 0.23 9.96
CA VAL A 77 -12.47 0.72 8.63
C VAL A 77 -10.97 1.00 8.53
N TYR A 78 -10.38 1.64 9.54
CA TYR A 78 -8.95 1.90 9.57
C TYR A 78 -8.11 0.60 9.62
N ASN A 79 -8.52 -0.39 10.42
CA ASN A 79 -7.84 -1.68 10.48
C ASN A 79 -7.90 -2.44 9.15
N GLU A 80 -9.02 -2.35 8.43
CA GLU A 80 -9.13 -2.95 7.10
C GLU A 80 -8.31 -2.17 6.06
N TYR A 81 -8.23 -0.84 6.18
CA TYR A 81 -7.37 0.00 5.34
C TYR A 81 -5.89 -0.38 5.49
N ILE A 82 -5.38 -0.47 6.73
CA ILE A 82 -3.99 -0.84 6.99
C ILE A 82 -3.68 -2.31 6.68
N SER A 83 -4.70 -3.14 6.42
CA SER A 83 -4.49 -4.52 5.98
C SER A 83 -3.90 -4.60 4.56
N HIS A 84 -4.15 -3.58 3.74
CA HIS A 84 -3.56 -3.47 2.41
C HIS A 84 -2.08 -3.10 2.51
N ARG A 85 -1.23 -3.70 1.66
CA ARG A 85 0.22 -3.56 1.81
C ARG A 85 0.79 -2.23 1.31
N GLU A 86 0.03 -1.52 0.49
CA GLU A 86 0.40 -0.25 -0.18
C GLU A 86 -0.38 0.94 0.41
N HIS A 87 -0.77 0.87 1.69
CA HIS A 87 -1.50 1.97 2.33
C HIS A 87 -0.57 3.09 2.82
N VAL A 88 -1.04 4.33 2.72
CA VAL A 88 -0.39 5.49 3.34
C VAL A 88 -0.69 5.47 4.83
N HIS A 89 0.34 5.48 5.67
CA HIS A 89 0.13 5.46 7.11
C HIS A 89 -0.36 6.85 7.61
N MET A 90 -1.27 6.88 8.57
CA MET A 90 -1.85 8.11 9.16
C MET A 90 -0.79 9.17 9.52
N ASN A 91 0.32 8.75 10.15
CA ASN A 91 1.47 9.60 10.50
C ASN A 91 2.14 10.36 9.32
N SER A 92 1.84 9.98 8.08
CA SER A 92 2.34 10.64 6.87
C SER A 92 1.35 11.65 6.29
N THR A 93 0.24 11.90 6.98
CA THR A 93 -0.82 12.84 6.59
C THR A 93 -0.89 14.03 7.54
N GLN A 94 -1.71 15.01 7.18
CA GLN A 94 -2.00 16.17 8.05
C GLN A 94 -2.77 15.82 9.34
N TRP A 95 -3.24 14.58 9.49
CA TRP A 95 -4.01 14.13 10.66
C TRP A 95 -3.15 13.22 11.54
N GLU A 96 -2.77 13.69 12.73
CA GLU A 96 -1.93 12.91 13.67
C GLU A 96 -2.71 11.76 14.33
N THR A 97 -4.03 11.91 14.48
CA THR A 97 -4.90 10.90 15.09
C THR A 97 -6.06 10.55 14.18
N LEU A 98 -6.49 9.29 14.24
CA LEU A 98 -7.68 8.81 13.53
C LEU A 98 -8.93 9.63 13.89
N THR A 99 -9.03 10.06 15.14
CA THR A 99 -10.11 10.93 15.63
C THR A 99 -10.12 12.29 14.91
N ASP A 100 -8.97 12.92 14.71
CA ASP A 100 -8.88 14.20 14.00
C ASP A 100 -9.28 14.06 12.53
N PHE A 101 -8.86 12.97 11.89
CA PHE A 101 -9.31 12.64 10.54
C PHE A 101 -10.83 12.43 10.49
N THR A 102 -11.41 11.74 11.47
CA THR A 102 -12.86 11.52 11.56
C THR A 102 -13.61 12.85 11.64
N LYS A 103 -13.17 13.74 12.54
CA LYS A 103 -13.77 15.06 12.73
C LYS A 103 -13.64 15.92 11.48
N TRP A 104 -12.53 15.79 10.75
CA TRP A 104 -12.32 16.47 9.49
C TRP A 104 -13.28 15.98 8.40
N LEU A 105 -13.45 14.66 8.24
CA LEU A 105 -14.43 14.07 7.30
C LEU A 105 -15.87 14.53 7.57
N GLY A 106 -16.22 14.69 8.86
CA GLY A 106 -17.51 15.23 9.28
C GLY A 106 -17.71 16.70 8.91
N ARG A 107 -16.65 17.52 9.03
CA ARG A 107 -16.69 18.95 8.68
C ARG A 107 -16.81 19.20 7.18
N GLU A 108 -16.10 18.42 6.37
CA GLU A 108 -16.17 18.50 4.90
C GLU A 108 -17.48 17.93 4.33
N GLY A 109 -18.22 17.15 5.13
CA GLY A 109 -19.49 16.55 4.74
C GLY A 109 -19.35 15.34 3.81
N PHE A 110 -18.20 14.65 3.84
CA PHE A 110 -18.03 13.35 3.17
C PHE A 110 -18.67 12.21 3.96
N CYS A 111 -18.64 12.30 5.29
CA CYS A 111 -19.18 11.28 6.19
C CYS A 111 -19.99 11.94 7.30
N LYS A 112 -21.07 11.29 7.71
CA LYS A 112 -21.76 11.58 8.97
C LYS A 112 -21.00 10.89 10.10
N VAL A 113 -20.67 11.64 11.14
CA VAL A 113 -19.79 11.19 12.22
C VAL A 113 -20.54 11.31 13.55
N ASP A 114 -20.60 10.21 14.30
CA ASP A 114 -21.25 10.15 15.60
C ASP A 114 -20.25 9.68 16.67
N GLU A 115 -20.18 10.41 17.78
CA GLU A 115 -19.41 10.00 18.96
C GLU A 115 -20.30 9.18 19.89
N THR A 116 -19.80 8.02 20.31
CA THR A 116 -20.47 7.17 21.31
C THR A 116 -19.48 6.81 22.41
N PRO A 117 -19.93 6.33 23.59
CA PRO A 117 -19.02 5.88 24.65
C PRO A 117 -18.09 4.73 24.22
N LYS A 118 -18.43 4.00 23.15
CA LYS A 118 -17.61 2.91 22.60
C LYS A 118 -16.59 3.36 21.55
N GLY A 119 -16.62 4.64 21.14
CA GLY A 119 -15.74 5.21 20.13
C GLY A 119 -16.49 5.96 19.02
N TRP A 120 -15.74 6.28 17.97
CA TRP A 120 -16.20 7.07 16.83
C TRP A 120 -16.82 6.18 15.75
N TYR A 121 -18.04 6.52 15.34
CA TYR A 121 -18.74 5.88 14.22
C TYR A 121 -18.79 6.82 13.02
N ILE A 122 -18.60 6.25 11.84
CA ILE A 122 -18.69 6.96 10.56
C ILE A 122 -19.73 6.30 9.67
N GLN A 123 -20.42 7.12 8.89
CA GLN A 123 -21.35 6.71 7.85
C GLN A 123 -21.04 7.52 6.61
N TYR A 124 -20.71 6.86 5.50
CA TYR A 124 -20.42 7.57 4.25
C TYR A 124 -21.68 8.25 3.71
N ILE A 125 -21.52 9.48 3.22
CA ILE A 125 -22.57 10.19 2.52
C ILE A 125 -22.26 10.07 1.02
N ASP A 126 -23.02 9.23 0.31
CA ASP A 126 -22.86 9.11 -1.13
C ASP A 126 -23.47 10.34 -1.81
N ARG A 127 -22.62 11.15 -2.47
CA ARG A 127 -23.03 12.33 -3.24
C ARG A 127 -23.33 12.00 -4.72
N ASP A 128 -23.21 10.73 -5.11
CA ASP A 128 -23.49 10.30 -6.47
C ASP A 128 -25.01 10.05 -6.68
N PRO A 129 -25.65 10.72 -7.66
CA PRO A 129 -27.10 10.62 -7.88
C PRO A 129 -27.58 9.23 -8.28
N GLU A 130 -26.71 8.36 -8.82
CA GLU A 130 -27.10 6.98 -9.17
C GLU A 130 -27.21 6.08 -7.93
N THR A 131 -26.33 6.25 -6.94
CA THR A 131 -26.40 5.44 -5.72
C THR A 131 -27.57 5.86 -4.83
N ILE A 132 -27.88 7.16 -4.76
CA ILE A 132 -29.03 7.69 -4.03
C ILE A 132 -30.33 7.07 -4.59
N ARG A 133 -30.50 7.04 -5.92
CA ARG A 133 -31.66 6.40 -6.57
C ARG A 133 -31.77 4.92 -6.23
N ARG A 134 -30.67 4.17 -6.28
CA ARG A 134 -30.68 2.74 -5.95
C ARG A 134 -31.03 2.50 -4.46
N GLN A 135 -30.60 3.37 -3.56
CA GLN A 135 -30.94 3.28 -2.14
C GLN A 135 -32.40 3.64 -1.87
N GLU A 136 -32.90 4.71 -2.48
CA GLU A 136 -34.31 5.08 -2.40
C GLU A 136 -35.21 3.98 -3.00
N GLU A 137 -34.81 3.35 -4.10
CA GLU A 137 -35.53 2.20 -4.66
C GLU A 137 -35.54 1.01 -3.70
N LEU A 138 -34.42 0.72 -3.03
CA LEU A 138 -34.34 -0.36 -2.05
C LEU A 138 -35.16 -0.06 -0.79
N GLU A 139 -35.14 1.16 -0.28
CA GLU A 139 -35.96 1.58 0.86
C GLU A 139 -37.44 1.64 0.48
N LYS A 140 -37.77 2.09 -0.73
CA LYS A 140 -39.15 2.10 -1.24
C LYS A 140 -39.66 0.67 -1.44
N LYS A 141 -38.84 -0.24 -1.98
CA LYS A 141 -39.17 -1.67 -2.07
C LYS A 141 -39.39 -2.27 -0.69
N LYS A 142 -38.49 -2.05 0.27
CA LYS A 142 -38.68 -2.53 1.65
C LYS A 142 -39.93 -1.98 2.30
N LYS A 143 -40.23 -0.69 2.09
CA LYS A 143 -41.45 -0.07 2.63
C LYS A 143 -42.71 -0.65 1.96
N GLN A 144 -42.66 -0.94 0.67
CA GLN A 144 -43.74 -1.61 -0.05
C GLN A 144 -43.91 -3.06 0.40
N ASP A 145 -42.82 -3.81 0.55
CA ASP A 145 -42.83 -5.18 1.06
C ASP A 145 -43.39 -5.24 2.49
N LEU A 146 -43.03 -4.28 3.37
CA LEU A 146 -43.60 -4.16 4.72
C LEU A 146 -45.12 -3.87 4.70
N ASP A 147 -45.58 -3.00 3.79
CA ASP A 147 -47.01 -2.68 3.65
C ASP A 147 -47.81 -3.87 3.09
N ASP A 148 -47.22 -4.64 2.15
CA ASP A 148 -47.80 -5.86 1.60
C ASP A 148 -47.76 -7.02 2.62
N GLU A 149 -46.73 -7.10 3.45
CA GLU A 149 -46.62 -8.06 4.56
C GLU A 149 -47.66 -7.75 5.65
N GLU A 150 -47.90 -6.48 5.97
CA GLU A 150 -48.95 -6.09 6.92
C GLU A 150 -50.37 -6.37 6.36
N ARG A 151 -50.59 -6.13 5.06
CA ARG A 151 -51.87 -6.49 4.41
C ARG A 151 -52.09 -7.99 4.33
N SER A 152 -51.05 -8.76 3.99
CA SER A 152 -51.14 -10.22 3.91
C SER A 152 -51.30 -10.86 5.28
N ALA A 153 -50.63 -10.35 6.32
CA ALA A 153 -50.84 -10.78 7.71
C ALA A 153 -52.30 -10.59 8.15
N LYS A 154 -52.91 -9.43 7.89
CA LYS A 154 -54.32 -9.18 8.21
C LYS A 154 -55.27 -10.10 7.43
N PHE A 155 -54.98 -10.39 6.17
CA PHE A 155 -55.80 -11.30 5.37
C PHE A 155 -55.71 -12.76 5.85
N ILE A 156 -54.52 -13.21 6.26
CA ILE A 156 -54.30 -14.54 6.86
C ILE A 156 -54.98 -14.63 8.23
N GLU A 157 -54.85 -13.60 9.07
CA GLU A 157 -55.51 -13.55 10.38
C GLU A 157 -57.03 -13.65 10.25
N GLU A 158 -57.62 -12.95 9.28
CA GLU A 158 -59.05 -13.00 9.02
C GLU A 158 -59.53 -14.37 8.49
N GLN A 159 -58.73 -15.03 7.64
CA GLN A 159 -58.99 -16.42 7.21
C GLN A 159 -58.91 -17.40 8.38
N VAL A 160 -57.93 -17.25 9.27
CA VAL A 160 -57.75 -18.09 10.46
C VAL A 160 -58.89 -17.86 11.45
N ARG A 161 -59.30 -16.61 11.68
CA ARG A 161 -60.44 -16.25 12.53
C ARG A 161 -61.73 -16.89 12.01
N ARG A 162 -62.01 -16.76 10.71
CA ARG A 162 -63.19 -17.36 10.08
C ARG A 162 -63.15 -18.89 10.08
N GLY A 163 -61.97 -19.50 9.95
CA GLY A 163 -61.77 -20.94 10.08
C GLY A 163 -61.91 -21.45 11.53
N ARG A 164 -61.56 -20.62 12.51
CA ARG A 164 -61.71 -20.92 13.94
C ARG A 164 -63.13 -20.71 14.45
N GLU A 165 -63.88 -19.74 13.92
CA GLU A 165 -65.31 -19.55 14.23
C GLU A 165 -66.20 -20.66 13.64
N GLY A 166 -65.71 -21.39 12.61
CA GLY A 166 -66.36 -22.61 12.11
C GLY A 166 -65.94 -23.90 12.80
N LYS A 167 -65.04 -23.83 13.80
CA LYS A 167 -64.54 -24.98 14.56
C LYS A 167 -64.76 -24.70 16.05
N GLU A 168 -65.84 -25.24 16.61
CA GLU A 168 -66.09 -25.24 18.05
C GLU A 168 -64.84 -25.70 18.83
N PRO A 169 -64.66 -25.23 20.09
CA PRO A 169 -63.49 -25.58 20.88
C PRO A 169 -63.58 -27.06 21.26
N GLU A 170 -62.98 -27.95 20.47
CA GLU A 170 -62.75 -29.33 20.91
C GLU A 170 -61.77 -29.30 22.08
N GLU A 171 -62.31 -29.74 23.23
CA GLU A 171 -61.60 -30.15 24.42
C GLU A 171 -60.51 -31.17 24.08
N GLU A 172 -59.52 -31.24 24.98
CA GLU A 172 -58.28 -32.00 24.93
C GLU A 172 -58.40 -33.37 24.21
N PRO A 173 -57.45 -33.73 23.30
CA PRO A 173 -57.53 -34.97 22.55
C PRO A 173 -57.21 -36.16 23.46
N VAL A 174 -58.24 -36.79 24.03
CA VAL A 174 -58.16 -38.12 24.64
C VAL A 174 -58.07 -39.15 23.52
N PHE A 175 -56.91 -39.78 23.39
CA PHE A 175 -56.64 -40.82 22.42
C PHE A 175 -57.52 -42.05 22.71
N THR A 176 -58.42 -42.40 21.81
CA THR A 176 -59.14 -43.68 21.83
C THR A 176 -58.90 -44.41 20.51
N GLU A 177 -58.51 -45.68 20.62
CA GLU A 177 -58.02 -46.53 19.53
C GLU A 177 -59.14 -46.89 18.55
N LEU A 178 -58.86 -46.74 17.25
CA LEU A 178 -59.78 -47.11 16.17
C LEU A 178 -59.75 -48.63 15.93
N LYS A 179 -60.76 -49.36 16.40
CA LYS A 179 -61.06 -50.73 15.93
C LYS A 179 -61.63 -50.65 14.51
N ARG A 180 -60.90 -51.20 13.54
CA ARG A 180 -61.38 -51.45 12.17
C ARG A 180 -62.22 -52.73 12.17
N GLU A 181 -63.52 -52.63 11.99
CA GLU A 181 -64.41 -53.74 11.63
C GLU A 181 -64.99 -53.50 10.24
N SER A 182 -64.15 -53.56 9.22
CA SER A 182 -64.48 -53.98 7.84
C SER A 182 -63.28 -53.69 6.93
N GLU A 183 -62.74 -54.78 6.38
CA GLU A 183 -61.70 -54.83 5.38
C GLU A 183 -62.39 -54.81 4.01
N GLU A 184 -62.31 -53.68 3.30
CA GLU A 184 -62.51 -53.48 1.84
C GLU A 184 -63.11 -52.09 1.56
N GLU A 185 -62.27 -51.07 1.39
CA GLU A 185 -62.58 -50.05 0.38
C GLU A 185 -61.30 -49.39 -0.15
N LYS A 186 -61.18 -49.43 -1.47
CA LYS A 186 -59.97 -49.17 -2.24
C LYS A 186 -59.92 -47.68 -2.57
N VAL A 187 -58.99 -46.93 -1.98
CA VAL A 187 -58.83 -45.49 -2.27
C VAL A 187 -58.09 -45.31 -3.60
N ALA A 188 -58.81 -44.94 -4.66
CA ALA A 188 -58.26 -44.63 -5.98
C ALA A 188 -57.99 -43.12 -6.11
N PHE A 189 -56.73 -42.73 -6.35
CA PHE A 189 -56.35 -41.35 -6.69
C PHE A 189 -56.19 -41.22 -8.21
N ASN A 190 -57.07 -40.44 -8.84
CA ASN A 190 -56.96 -40.04 -10.25
C ASN A 190 -56.15 -38.75 -10.36
N LEU A 191 -55.00 -38.80 -11.04
CA LEU A 191 -54.22 -37.62 -11.44
C LEU A 191 -54.25 -37.50 -12.98
N GLY A 192 -55.13 -36.63 -13.49
CA GLY A 192 -55.23 -36.28 -14.91
C GLY A 192 -54.21 -35.20 -15.29
N GLY A 193 -53.46 -35.43 -16.36
CA GLY A 193 -52.39 -34.54 -16.83
C GLY A 193 -52.78 -33.58 -17.96
N SER A 194 -51.71 -33.00 -18.56
CA SER A 194 -51.65 -32.22 -19.81
C SER A 194 -52.16 -30.77 -19.72
N SER A 195 -51.62 -29.75 -20.40
CA SER A 195 -50.75 -29.66 -21.57
C SER A 195 -50.20 -28.24 -21.74
N SER A 196 -49.05 -28.19 -22.42
CA SER A 196 -48.41 -27.13 -23.24
C SER A 196 -49.28 -25.98 -23.78
N SER A 197 -48.64 -24.80 -23.90
CA SER A 197 -48.59 -23.93 -25.11
C SER A 197 -47.96 -22.58 -24.72
N SER A 198 -47.20 -21.81 -25.51
CA SER A 198 -46.60 -21.89 -26.84
C SER A 198 -46.12 -20.47 -27.22
N LEU A 199 -45.02 -20.34 -28.00
CA LEU A 199 -44.70 -19.24 -28.95
C LEU A 199 -44.29 -17.87 -28.34
N GLY A 200 -43.10 -17.29 -28.54
CA GLY A 200 -42.34 -16.92 -29.75
C GLY A 200 -42.34 -15.37 -29.90
N PRO A 201 -41.68 -14.69 -30.86
CA PRO A 201 -40.41 -14.89 -31.59
C PRO A 201 -39.52 -13.59 -31.68
N SER A 202 -38.29 -13.66 -32.22
CA SER A 202 -37.73 -12.71 -33.24
C SER A 202 -36.18 -12.76 -33.41
N LYS A 203 -35.74 -12.78 -34.67
CA LYS A 203 -34.42 -12.38 -35.21
C LYS A 203 -34.55 -10.90 -35.71
N PRO A 204 -33.52 -10.13 -36.15
CA PRO A 204 -32.22 -10.56 -36.70
C PRO A 204 -30.95 -9.68 -36.45
N SER A 205 -29.81 -10.24 -36.86
CA SER A 205 -28.62 -9.64 -37.51
C SER A 205 -27.96 -8.36 -36.97
N SER A 206 -26.73 -8.52 -36.46
CA SER A 206 -25.67 -7.50 -36.48
C SER A 206 -24.52 -7.96 -37.39
N SER A 207 -24.27 -7.19 -38.44
CA SER A 207 -22.98 -7.14 -39.13
C SER A 207 -22.12 -6.07 -38.46
N LEU A 208 -20.79 -6.25 -38.42
CA LEU A 208 -19.79 -5.23 -38.75
C LEU A 208 -18.37 -5.76 -38.51
N GLY A 209 -17.56 -5.63 -39.55
CA GLY A 209 -16.12 -5.80 -39.68
C GLY A 209 -15.79 -5.83 -41.18
N PRO A 210 -14.55 -5.60 -41.66
CA PRO A 210 -13.32 -5.17 -40.96
C PRO A 210 -12.61 -3.97 -41.65
N SER A 211 -11.42 -3.62 -41.14
CA SER A 211 -10.46 -2.63 -41.66
C SER A 211 -9.93 -2.91 -43.08
N ALA A 212 -9.47 -1.87 -43.82
CA ALA A 212 -8.18 -1.82 -44.55
C ALA A 212 -8.00 -0.59 -45.50
N LEU A 213 -6.90 0.15 -45.29
CA LEU A 213 -5.85 0.59 -46.26
C LEU A 213 -6.17 1.38 -47.57
N LYS A 214 -5.52 2.56 -47.71
CA LYS A 214 -4.69 3.06 -48.86
C LYS A 214 -4.25 4.50 -48.55
N ALA A 215 -2.97 4.93 -48.50
CA ALA A 215 -1.80 4.88 -49.39
C ALA A 215 -1.83 5.89 -50.57
N ALA A 216 -0.91 6.87 -50.54
CA ALA A 216 -0.27 7.67 -51.63
C ALA A 216 -0.01 9.11 -51.14
N ALA A 217 1.02 9.88 -51.49
CA ALA A 217 2.33 9.69 -52.12
C ALA A 217 3.10 11.02 -51.95
N ALA A 218 4.43 10.94 -51.91
CA ALA A 218 5.46 11.93 -52.26
C ALA A 218 5.24 13.46 -52.10
N SER A 219 6.19 14.15 -51.45
CA SER A 219 7.19 15.00 -52.15
C SER A 219 7.97 15.94 -51.21
N VAL A 220 9.22 16.16 -51.60
CA VAL A 220 10.30 16.96 -50.99
C VAL A 220 10.03 18.46 -51.13
N LYS A 221 10.27 19.26 -50.08
CA LYS A 221 10.82 20.63 -50.24
C LYS A 221 11.46 21.20 -48.97
N ARG A 222 12.66 21.72 -49.17
CA ARG A 222 13.55 22.43 -48.25
C ARG A 222 12.93 23.74 -47.74
N LYS A 223 13.25 24.14 -46.51
CA LYS A 223 13.22 25.55 -46.09
C LYS A 223 14.21 25.78 -44.94
N ASP A 224 15.27 26.54 -45.23
CA ASP A 224 16.10 27.25 -44.24
C ASP A 224 15.24 28.18 -43.36
N PRO A 225 15.76 28.54 -42.18
CA PRO A 225 15.97 29.97 -41.98
C PRO A 225 17.33 30.31 -41.37
N SER A 226 17.97 31.30 -41.99
CA SER A 226 19.08 32.06 -41.46
C SER A 226 18.65 33.09 -40.41
N HIS A 227 19.42 33.14 -39.32
CA HIS A 227 19.82 34.30 -38.49
C HIS A 227 18.79 35.25 -37.85
N SER A 228 18.87 35.35 -36.50
CA SER A 228 19.17 36.61 -35.79
C SER A 228 19.73 36.36 -34.37
N SER A 229 20.82 37.08 -34.05
CA SER A 229 21.48 37.46 -32.77
C SER A 229 20.63 37.35 -31.48
N ASP A 230 21.12 37.07 -30.26
CA ASP A 230 22.28 37.61 -29.49
C ASP A 230 22.27 36.82 -28.15
N SER A 231 23.32 36.26 -27.52
CA SER A 231 24.35 36.95 -26.73
C SER A 231 25.01 35.95 -25.73
N LYS A 232 26.32 36.13 -25.51
CA LYS A 232 27.16 35.83 -24.31
C LYS A 232 27.67 34.40 -23.96
N ASP A 233 28.98 34.26 -24.17
CA ASP A 233 30.00 33.61 -23.33
C ASP A 233 29.89 32.12 -22.97
N LYS A 234 30.30 31.26 -23.90
CA LYS A 234 30.80 29.91 -23.57
C LYS A 234 32.32 29.89 -23.67
N LYS A 235 32.98 29.95 -22.50
CA LYS A 235 34.37 29.47 -22.32
C LYS A 235 34.41 28.03 -22.83
N LYS A 236 35.15 27.80 -23.91
CA LYS A 236 35.39 26.46 -24.46
C LYS A 236 36.07 25.62 -23.35
N LYS A 237 35.34 24.62 -22.82
CA LYS A 237 35.91 23.62 -21.92
C LYS A 237 37.03 22.88 -22.67
N SER A 238 38.14 22.62 -21.99
CA SER A 238 39.30 21.92 -22.56
C SER A 238 38.93 20.48 -22.90
N ALA A 239 39.49 19.90 -23.96
CA ALA A 239 39.27 18.49 -24.32
C ALA A 239 39.59 17.51 -23.16
N LEU A 240 40.42 17.93 -22.20
CA LEU A 240 40.72 17.19 -20.97
C LEU A 240 39.59 17.24 -19.93
N ASP A 241 38.88 18.36 -19.80
CA ASP A 241 37.71 18.49 -18.91
C ASP A 241 36.53 17.68 -19.45
N GLU A 242 36.37 17.63 -20.77
CA GLU A 242 35.32 16.83 -21.41
C GLU A 242 35.58 15.31 -21.26
N ILE A 243 36.85 14.88 -21.28
CA ILE A 243 37.24 13.49 -21.00
C ILE A 243 37.02 13.14 -19.51
N MET A 244 37.36 14.05 -18.59
CA MET A 244 37.16 13.84 -17.15
C MET A 244 35.67 13.81 -16.78
N GLU A 245 34.86 14.69 -17.38
CA GLU A 245 33.40 14.75 -17.21
C GLU A 245 32.74 13.50 -17.79
N MET A 246 33.25 12.95 -18.90
CA MET A 246 32.74 11.72 -19.51
C MET A 246 33.11 10.45 -18.72
N GLU A 247 34.32 10.38 -18.14
CA GLU A 247 34.68 9.32 -17.18
C GLU A 247 33.85 9.41 -15.90
N GLU A 248 33.60 10.61 -15.41
CA GLU A 248 32.80 10.84 -14.20
C GLU A 248 31.31 10.57 -14.44
N GLN A 249 30.79 10.87 -15.64
CA GLN A 249 29.46 10.45 -16.09
C GLN A 249 29.38 8.93 -16.28
N LYS A 250 30.43 8.26 -16.75
CA LYS A 250 30.53 6.79 -16.75
C LYS A 250 30.55 6.22 -15.33
N LYS A 251 31.19 6.88 -14.38
CA LYS A 251 31.17 6.49 -12.95
C LYS A 251 29.78 6.69 -12.33
N LYS A 252 29.08 7.78 -12.69
CA LYS A 252 27.73 8.11 -12.20
C LYS A 252 26.64 7.26 -12.85
N SER A 253 26.73 6.95 -14.14
CA SER A 253 25.73 6.13 -14.86
C SER A 253 25.73 4.65 -14.45
N VAL A 254 26.80 4.20 -13.78
CA VAL A 254 26.93 2.83 -13.26
C VAL A 254 26.39 2.69 -11.83
N ARG A 255 26.19 3.81 -11.10
CA ARG A 255 25.64 3.76 -9.74
C ARG A 255 24.15 3.46 -9.83
N SER A 256 23.80 2.20 -9.63
CA SER A 256 22.42 1.75 -9.61
C SER A 256 21.82 2.08 -8.24
N ASP A 257 20.57 2.52 -8.23
CA ASP A 257 19.82 2.82 -7.00
C ASP A 257 19.51 1.54 -6.19
N ASN A 258 19.45 0.39 -6.87
CA ASN A 258 19.26 -0.92 -6.26
C ASN A 258 20.59 -1.61 -5.92
N TRP A 259 20.89 -1.69 -4.63
CA TRP A 259 22.10 -2.36 -4.10
C TRP A 259 21.83 -3.74 -3.49
N LEU A 260 20.56 -4.11 -3.28
CA LEU A 260 20.20 -5.39 -2.68
C LEU A 260 20.61 -6.58 -3.57
N ARG A 261 21.13 -7.62 -2.93
CA ARG A 261 21.59 -8.86 -3.57
C ARG A 261 21.24 -10.08 -2.71
N PRO A 262 20.95 -11.26 -3.30
CA PRO A 262 20.93 -12.51 -2.54
C PRO A 262 22.31 -12.85 -1.96
N ASP A 263 22.30 -13.66 -0.90
CA ASP A 263 23.47 -14.21 -0.21
C ASP A 263 24.41 -13.18 0.45
N ILE A 264 23.84 -12.06 0.89
CA ILE A 264 24.53 -11.07 1.72
C ILE A 264 23.93 -10.99 3.11
N VAL A 265 24.74 -10.60 4.09
CA VAL A 265 24.30 -10.36 5.46
C VAL A 265 24.02 -8.87 5.66
N VAL A 266 22.79 -8.56 6.06
CA VAL A 266 22.34 -7.20 6.35
C VAL A 266 21.87 -7.05 7.79
N LYS A 267 21.85 -5.82 8.27
CA LYS A 267 21.33 -5.46 9.58
C LYS A 267 19.97 -4.81 9.40
N VAL A 268 18.96 -5.31 10.10
CA VAL A 268 17.62 -4.72 10.08
C VAL A 268 17.60 -3.49 10.99
N ILE A 269 17.27 -2.32 10.43
CA ILE A 269 17.23 -1.05 11.18
C ILE A 269 15.81 -0.56 11.47
N THR A 270 14.80 -1.13 10.81
CA THR A 270 13.41 -0.73 11.03
C THR A 270 12.91 -1.17 12.40
N LYS A 271 12.24 -0.25 13.11
CA LYS A 271 11.50 -0.53 14.35
C LYS A 271 10.05 -0.96 14.08
N ARG A 272 9.56 -0.82 12.84
CA ARG A 272 8.16 -1.07 12.47
C ARG A 272 7.72 -2.53 12.66
N LEU A 273 8.66 -3.47 12.57
CA LEU A 273 8.42 -4.90 12.78
C LEU A 273 8.60 -5.35 14.24
N GLY A 274 8.78 -4.39 15.15
CA GLY A 274 9.01 -4.60 16.59
C GLY A 274 10.49 -4.64 16.97
N ASP A 275 10.77 -4.31 18.24
CA ASP A 275 12.14 -4.24 18.78
C ASP A 275 12.88 -5.60 18.73
N LYS A 276 12.15 -6.70 18.59
CA LYS A 276 12.72 -8.05 18.43
C LYS A 276 13.64 -8.19 17.21
N TYR A 277 13.38 -7.46 16.12
CA TYR A 277 14.15 -7.53 14.88
C TYR A 277 15.05 -6.32 14.67
N HIS A 278 14.86 -5.25 15.43
CA HIS A 278 15.66 -4.04 15.32
C HIS A 278 17.12 -4.31 15.73
N LYS A 279 18.06 -3.87 14.90
CA LYS A 279 19.52 -4.08 15.02
C LYS A 279 19.98 -5.54 14.96
N LYS A 280 19.11 -6.46 14.54
CA LYS A 280 19.46 -7.87 14.35
C LYS A 280 20.01 -8.14 12.95
N LYS A 281 20.81 -9.20 12.84
CA LYS A 281 21.43 -9.64 11.57
C LYS A 281 20.47 -10.56 10.83
N ALA A 282 20.39 -10.40 9.52
CA ALA A 282 19.60 -11.22 8.64
C ALA A 282 20.38 -11.53 7.36
N VAL A 283 20.12 -12.68 6.75
CA VAL A 283 20.69 -13.08 5.47
C VAL A 283 19.65 -12.89 4.38
N ILE A 284 19.99 -12.19 3.31
CA ILE A 284 19.11 -12.03 2.15
C ILE A 284 19.08 -13.35 1.38
N ARG A 285 17.89 -13.93 1.21
CA ARG A 285 17.70 -15.16 0.42
C ARG A 285 17.29 -14.86 -1.00
N GLU A 286 16.41 -13.88 -1.18
CA GLU A 286 15.84 -13.54 -2.47
C GLU A 286 15.59 -12.04 -2.53
N VAL A 287 15.71 -11.43 -3.72
CA VAL A 287 15.38 -10.02 -3.96
C VAL A 287 14.26 -9.96 -4.98
N GLN A 288 13.13 -9.39 -4.58
CA GLN A 288 11.94 -9.16 -5.39
C GLN A 288 11.86 -7.67 -5.76
N ASN A 289 11.39 -7.38 -6.98
CA ASN A 289 11.13 -6.02 -7.46
C ASN A 289 12.34 -5.06 -7.36
N LYS A 290 13.57 -5.59 -7.36
CA LYS A 290 14.85 -4.86 -7.23
C LYS A 290 15.08 -4.14 -5.88
N TYR A 291 14.02 -3.76 -5.17
CA TYR A 291 14.06 -2.96 -3.94
C TYR A 291 13.64 -3.73 -2.69
N THR A 292 13.00 -4.89 -2.83
CA THR A 292 12.48 -5.65 -1.70
C THR A 292 13.22 -6.96 -1.50
N ALA A 293 13.88 -7.14 -0.37
CA ALA A 293 14.56 -8.37 0.00
C ALA A 293 13.68 -9.28 0.88
N VAL A 294 13.67 -10.57 0.57
CA VAL A 294 13.23 -11.62 1.49
C VAL A 294 14.44 -12.03 2.33
N VAL A 295 14.44 -11.63 3.59
CA VAL A 295 15.53 -11.88 4.53
C VAL A 295 15.15 -13.00 5.49
N LYS A 296 16.15 -13.80 5.90
CA LYS A 296 16.03 -14.79 6.98
C LYS A 296 16.85 -14.31 8.17
N MET A 297 16.21 -14.10 9.31
CA MET A 297 16.89 -13.68 10.54
C MET A 297 17.92 -14.74 10.97
N VAL A 298 19.13 -14.31 11.34
CA VAL A 298 20.17 -15.25 11.81
C VAL A 298 19.85 -15.80 13.19
N ASP A 299 19.31 -14.96 14.08
CA ASP A 299 19.00 -15.33 15.47
C ASP A 299 17.72 -16.19 15.56
N SER A 300 16.62 -15.72 14.97
CA SER A 300 15.29 -16.34 15.10
C SER A 300 14.94 -17.33 13.99
N GLY A 301 15.62 -17.27 12.84
CA GLY A 301 15.28 -18.08 11.66
C GLY A 301 14.04 -17.60 10.88
N ASP A 302 13.32 -16.60 11.38
CA ASP A 302 12.13 -16.01 10.76
C ASP A 302 12.42 -15.43 9.38
N LYS A 303 11.46 -15.58 8.46
CA LYS A 303 11.51 -14.99 7.12
C LYS A 303 10.70 -13.69 7.10
N LEU A 304 11.34 -12.59 6.73
CA LEU A 304 10.73 -11.26 6.66
C LEU A 304 10.93 -10.67 5.26
N LYS A 305 9.96 -9.90 4.78
CA LYS A 305 10.08 -9.15 3.53
C LYS A 305 10.31 -7.68 3.87
N LEU A 306 11.52 -7.19 3.57
CA LEU A 306 12.01 -5.86 3.90
C LEU A 306 12.38 -5.09 2.65
N ASP A 307 12.14 -3.78 2.67
CA ASP A 307 12.63 -2.86 1.65
C ASP A 307 14.10 -2.49 1.90
N GLN A 308 14.82 -2.05 0.86
CA GLN A 308 16.22 -1.60 0.97
C GLN A 308 16.41 -0.50 2.02
N SER A 309 15.41 0.37 2.20
CA SER A 309 15.43 1.46 3.19
C SER A 309 15.40 0.97 4.65
N HIS A 310 14.99 -0.28 4.88
CA HIS A 310 14.84 -0.88 6.20
C HIS A 310 16.02 -1.76 6.61
N VAL A 311 17.02 -1.89 5.75
CA VAL A 311 18.21 -2.72 5.96
C VAL A 311 19.49 -1.92 5.69
N GLU A 312 20.55 -2.26 6.42
CA GLU A 312 21.87 -1.65 6.30
C GLU A 312 22.90 -2.74 5.97
N THR A 313 23.93 -2.40 5.18
CA THR A 313 25.03 -3.32 4.89
C THR A 313 25.80 -3.64 6.18
N ILE A 314 26.33 -4.87 6.29
CA ILE A 314 27.23 -5.23 7.39
C ILE A 314 28.66 -5.28 6.89
N ILE A 315 29.52 -4.54 7.57
CA ILE A 315 30.98 -4.57 7.38
C ILE A 315 31.56 -5.63 8.33
N PRO A 316 32.18 -6.70 7.83
CA PRO A 316 32.81 -7.71 8.68
C PRO A 316 34.16 -7.20 9.22
N ALA A 317 34.81 -8.01 10.07
CA ALA A 317 36.19 -7.75 10.46
C ALA A 317 37.14 -7.83 9.23
N PRO A 318 38.27 -7.11 9.24
CA PRO A 318 39.32 -7.28 8.25
C PRO A 318 39.75 -8.75 8.08
N GLY A 319 40.08 -9.15 6.86
CA GLY A 319 40.39 -10.52 6.45
C GLY A 319 39.17 -11.37 6.08
N LYS A 320 37.95 -10.83 6.13
CA LYS A 320 36.73 -11.55 5.73
C LYS A 320 36.31 -11.21 4.30
N ARG A 321 35.63 -12.17 3.66
CA ARG A 321 35.05 -12.01 2.33
C ARG A 321 33.82 -11.10 2.38
N VAL A 322 33.78 -10.18 1.43
CA VAL A 322 32.71 -9.23 1.18
C VAL A 322 32.37 -9.25 -0.31
N ILE A 323 31.24 -8.67 -0.65
CA ILE A 323 30.85 -8.46 -2.02
C ILE A 323 30.56 -6.99 -2.28
N ILE A 324 30.97 -6.53 -3.46
CA ILE A 324 30.73 -5.17 -3.91
C ILE A 324 29.34 -5.11 -4.55
N LEU A 325 28.51 -4.23 -4.02
CA LEU A 325 27.10 -4.07 -4.36
C LEU A 325 26.88 -2.99 -5.41
N ASN A 326 27.80 -2.02 -5.53
CA ASN A 326 27.65 -0.89 -6.43
C ASN A 326 29.00 -0.41 -7.02
N GLY A 327 28.92 0.40 -8.08
CA GLY A 327 30.07 1.00 -8.75
C GLY A 327 30.72 0.10 -9.80
N GLN A 328 31.97 0.43 -10.17
CA GLN A 328 32.70 -0.22 -11.28
C GLN A 328 32.96 -1.72 -11.06
N TYR A 329 33.02 -2.14 -9.81
CA TYR A 329 33.33 -3.52 -9.41
C TYR A 329 32.09 -4.25 -8.87
N ARG A 330 30.89 -3.81 -9.27
CA ARG A 330 29.63 -4.48 -8.88
C ARG A 330 29.71 -5.98 -9.14
N ASP A 331 29.20 -6.76 -8.19
CA ASP A 331 29.20 -8.23 -8.21
C ASP A 331 30.58 -8.90 -8.07
N ALA A 332 31.65 -8.12 -7.90
CA ALA A 332 32.95 -8.67 -7.59
C ALA A 332 33.06 -9.06 -6.11
N GLU A 333 33.59 -10.25 -5.87
CA GLU A 333 33.96 -10.70 -4.54
C GLU A 333 35.32 -10.11 -4.15
N ALA A 334 35.42 -9.70 -2.90
CA ALA A 334 36.63 -9.09 -2.38
C ALA A 334 36.89 -9.48 -0.93
N ILE A 335 38.11 -9.24 -0.45
CA ILE A 335 38.50 -9.41 0.94
C ILE A 335 38.70 -8.03 1.54
N LEU A 336 38.08 -7.76 2.68
CA LEU A 336 38.24 -6.49 3.38
C LEU A 336 39.62 -6.44 4.05
N GLU A 337 40.53 -5.56 3.62
CA GLU A 337 41.85 -5.41 4.25
C GLU A 337 41.82 -4.43 5.43
N GLY A 338 41.05 -3.35 5.29
CA GLY A 338 41.04 -2.27 6.27
C GLY A 338 39.88 -1.32 6.06
N ILE A 339 39.52 -0.62 7.13
CA ILE A 339 38.43 0.35 7.15
C ILE A 339 38.96 1.72 7.55
N ASN A 340 38.41 2.76 6.94
CA ASN A 340 38.72 4.15 7.23
C ASN A 340 37.46 4.85 7.74
N GLU A 341 37.30 4.88 9.06
CA GLU A 341 36.13 5.43 9.74
C GLU A 341 35.93 6.93 9.45
N LYS A 342 37.00 7.69 9.21
CA LYS A 342 36.90 9.14 8.94
C LYS A 342 36.24 9.44 7.60
N LYS A 343 36.41 8.55 6.62
CA LYS A 343 35.88 8.70 5.26
C LYS A 343 34.73 7.74 4.97
N PHE A 344 34.28 6.97 5.96
CA PHE A 344 33.25 5.92 5.80
C PHE A 344 33.53 4.99 4.60
N SER A 345 34.80 4.60 4.42
CA SER A 345 35.25 3.81 3.27
C SER A 345 36.15 2.66 3.67
N GLY A 346 36.09 1.57 2.91
CA GLY A 346 36.90 0.36 3.06
C GLY A 346 37.97 0.25 1.96
N THR A 347 39.04 -0.47 2.30
CA THR A 347 40.03 -0.97 1.36
C THR A 347 39.75 -2.44 1.10
N LEU A 348 39.44 -2.77 -0.14
CA LEU A 348 39.07 -4.11 -0.57
C LEU A 348 40.12 -4.67 -1.53
N LEU A 349 40.47 -5.94 -1.37
CA LEU A 349 41.29 -6.70 -2.29
C LEU A 349 40.38 -7.59 -3.13
N LEU A 350 40.31 -7.36 -4.45
CA LEU A 350 39.44 -8.16 -5.32
C LEU A 350 39.93 -9.61 -5.39
N ASP A 351 39.04 -10.56 -5.11
CA ASP A 351 39.33 -12.00 -5.18
C ASP A 351 38.65 -12.67 -6.40
N SER A 352 37.74 -11.97 -7.07
CA SER A 352 37.02 -12.47 -8.25
C SER A 352 37.04 -11.46 -9.41
N GLY A 353 36.89 -11.99 -10.64
CA GLY A 353 36.83 -11.22 -11.89
C GLY A 353 38.17 -10.99 -12.59
N PRO A 354 38.17 -10.24 -13.72
CA PRO A 354 39.37 -9.99 -14.54
C PRO A 354 40.43 -9.11 -13.85
N MET A 355 40.10 -8.48 -12.72
CA MET A 355 41.01 -7.66 -11.91
C MET A 355 41.33 -8.31 -10.55
N LYS A 356 41.31 -9.65 -10.47
CA LYS A 356 41.71 -10.40 -9.26
C LYS A 356 43.11 -9.99 -8.79
N GLY A 357 43.26 -9.74 -7.49
CA GLY A 357 44.49 -9.29 -6.85
C GLY A 357 44.69 -7.77 -6.84
N LYS A 358 43.79 -6.99 -7.47
CA LYS A 358 43.86 -5.54 -7.41
C LYS A 358 43.33 -5.02 -6.07
N ARG A 359 44.11 -4.17 -5.43
CA ARG A 359 43.71 -3.40 -4.24
C ARG A 359 42.91 -2.17 -4.66
N VAL A 360 41.73 -2.01 -4.09
CA VAL A 360 40.84 -0.87 -4.33
C VAL A 360 40.59 -0.16 -3.01
N GLU A 361 41.04 1.09 -2.91
CA GLU A 361 40.88 1.93 -1.74
C GLU A 361 39.70 2.89 -1.92
N GLY A 362 39.06 3.27 -0.81
CA GLY A 362 38.06 4.33 -0.81
C GLY A 362 36.65 3.89 -1.23
N ILE A 363 36.31 2.60 -1.13
CA ILE A 363 34.95 2.12 -1.44
C ILE A 363 34.03 2.47 -0.26
N PRO A 364 32.91 3.20 -0.45
CA PRO A 364 31.97 3.51 0.62
C PRO A 364 31.36 2.28 1.27
N TYR A 365 31.05 2.35 2.56
CA TYR A 365 30.40 1.25 3.30
C TYR A 365 29.05 0.80 2.74
N GLU A 366 28.35 1.70 2.05
CA GLU A 366 27.07 1.41 1.38
C GLU A 366 27.26 0.52 0.15
N ASP A 367 28.45 0.53 -0.44
CA ASP A 367 28.73 -0.10 -1.73
C ASP A 367 29.31 -1.52 -1.57
N PHE A 368 29.46 -2.05 -0.34
CA PHE A 368 29.85 -3.44 -0.11
C PHE A 368 29.24 -4.02 1.16
N SER A 369 29.08 -5.35 1.19
CA SER A 369 28.55 -6.04 2.36
C SER A 369 29.15 -7.41 2.58
N LYS A 370 29.05 -7.92 3.81
CA LYS A 370 29.48 -9.25 4.19
C LYS A 370 28.70 -10.31 3.38
N MET A 371 29.43 -11.26 2.82
CA MET A 371 28.85 -12.45 2.19
C MET A 371 28.36 -13.46 3.26
N ALA A 372 27.20 -14.08 3.02
CA ALA A 372 26.51 -14.94 3.98
C ALA A 372 27.18 -16.29 4.24
#